data_AF-A0A957LHR1-F1
#
_entry.id   AF-A0A957LHR1-F1
#
_cell.length_a   1.000
_cell.length_b   1.000
_cell.length_c   1.000
_cell.angle_alpha   90.00
_cell.angle_beta   90.00
_cell.angle_gamma   90.00
#
_symmetry.space_group_name_H-M   'P 1'
#
loop_
_entity.id
_entity.type
_entity.pdbx_description
1 polymer ?
#
loop_
_entity_poly.entity_id
_entity_poly.type
_entity_poly.pdbx_seq_one_letter_code
_entity_poly.pdbx_strand_id
1 'polypeptide(L)'
;MSSEMVILTRTFDFLNWLLPQAEKFPKVYRHNIAKRLIDAALDFQEAIFLAQAFEGQIRLRHLRQADAHLNMVRLYLRLTLNLRVLSSGQYQHVSGMVAELGRLLGGWIKQAQ
;
A
#
# COMPACT_ATOMS: atom_id res chain seq x y z
N MET A 1 9.50 1.66 -18.17
CA MET A 1 10.03 0.30 -17.91
C MET A 1 10.78 0.14 -16.57
N SER A 2 11.88 0.86 -16.26
CA SER A 2 12.60 0.61 -14.99
C SER A 2 11.76 0.92 -13.74
N SER A 3 11.09 2.08 -13.71
CA SER A 3 10.19 2.47 -12.60
C SER A 3 8.98 1.55 -12.42
N GLU A 4 8.66 0.71 -13.42
CA GLU A 4 7.55 -0.25 -13.40
C GLU A 4 7.84 -1.49 -12.62
N MET A 5 9.03 -2.02 -12.84
CA MET A 5 9.50 -3.11 -12.02
C MET A 5 9.76 -2.62 -10.59
N VAL A 6 10.23 -1.37 -10.40
CA VAL A 6 10.53 -0.83 -9.08
C VAL A 6 9.30 -0.73 -8.17
N ILE A 7 8.18 -0.17 -8.64
CA ILE A 7 6.99 -0.06 -7.77
C ILE A 7 6.46 -1.44 -7.37
N LEU A 8 6.43 -2.41 -8.28
CA LEU A 8 6.02 -3.79 -7.97
C LEU A 8 6.95 -4.45 -6.94
N THR A 9 8.26 -4.32 -7.10
CA THR A 9 9.24 -4.82 -6.13
C THR A 9 9.05 -4.17 -4.76
N ARG A 10 8.88 -2.84 -4.71
CA ARG A 10 8.68 -2.12 -3.45
C ARG A 10 7.36 -2.48 -2.78
N THR A 11 6.30 -2.72 -3.54
CA THR A 11 5.04 -3.18 -2.97
C THR A 11 5.18 -4.60 -2.41
N PHE A 12 5.93 -5.47 -3.08
CA PHE A 12 6.24 -6.81 -2.57
C PHE A 12 7.02 -6.75 -1.25
N ASP A 13 8.05 -5.91 -1.17
CA ASP A 13 8.80 -5.68 0.07
C ASP A 13 7.87 -5.19 1.21
N PHE A 14 6.97 -4.26 0.89
CA PHE A 14 5.95 -3.76 1.82
C PHE A 14 5.00 -4.85 2.31
N LEU A 15 4.48 -5.69 1.41
CA LEU A 15 3.59 -6.80 1.76
C LEU A 15 4.30 -7.85 2.63
N ASN A 16 5.55 -8.20 2.28
CA ASN A 16 6.36 -9.12 3.07
C ASN A 16 6.61 -8.62 4.48
N TRP A 17 6.76 -7.31 4.66
CA TRP A 17 6.85 -6.73 5.99
C TRP A 17 5.49 -6.74 6.70
N LEU A 18 4.42 -6.34 6.01
CA LEU A 18 3.10 -6.11 6.60
C LEU A 18 2.41 -7.39 7.08
N LEU A 19 2.40 -8.45 6.26
CA LEU A 19 1.64 -9.67 6.55
C LEU A 19 2.05 -10.32 7.88
N PRO A 20 3.36 -10.51 8.18
CA PRO A 20 3.78 -11.04 9.48
C PRO A 20 3.49 -10.11 10.66
N GLN A 21 3.39 -8.78 10.45
CA GLN A 21 2.97 -7.89 11.54
C GLN A 21 1.47 -8.05 11.83
N ALA A 22 0.64 -8.17 10.79
CA ALA A 22 -0.80 -8.33 10.95
C ALA A 22 -1.19 -9.58 11.74
N GLU A 23 -0.43 -10.68 11.63
CA GLU A 23 -0.64 -11.88 12.45
C GLU A 23 -0.49 -11.61 13.96
N LYS A 24 0.43 -10.71 14.31
CA LYS A 24 0.74 -10.33 15.70
C LYS A 24 -0.28 -9.35 16.31
N PHE A 25 -1.26 -8.88 15.53
CA PHE A 25 -2.26 -7.96 16.05
C PHE A 25 -3.10 -8.63 17.14
N PRO A 26 -3.51 -7.88 18.19
CA PRO A 26 -4.45 -8.37 19.19
C PRO A 26 -5.72 -8.94 18.55
N LYS A 27 -6.28 -10.02 19.10
CA LYS A 27 -7.46 -10.72 18.55
C LYS A 27 -8.64 -9.79 18.27
N VAL A 28 -8.83 -8.77 19.12
CA VAL A 28 -9.88 -7.75 19.01
C VAL A 28 -9.76 -6.88 17.74
N TYR A 29 -8.55 -6.73 17.19
CA TYR A 29 -8.28 -5.90 16.01
C TYR A 29 -8.01 -6.69 14.73
N ARG A 30 -7.87 -8.03 14.83
CA ARG A 30 -7.45 -8.88 13.71
C ARG A 30 -8.48 -8.92 12.58
N HIS A 31 -9.76 -9.12 12.93
CA HIS A 31 -10.85 -9.28 11.95
C HIS A 31 -11.45 -7.96 11.46
N ASN A 32 -10.99 -6.81 11.96
CA ASN A 32 -11.44 -5.49 11.52
C ASN A 32 -10.27 -4.68 10.94
N ILE A 33 -9.38 -4.13 11.76
CA ILE A 33 -8.30 -3.23 11.34
C ILE A 33 -7.24 -3.99 10.56
N ALA A 34 -6.75 -5.14 11.07
CA ALA A 34 -5.70 -5.91 10.38
C ALA A 34 -6.20 -6.39 9.01
N LYS A 35 -7.40 -6.98 8.97
CA LYS A 35 -8.03 -7.41 7.72
C LYS A 35 -8.16 -6.25 6.73
N ARG A 36 -8.75 -5.13 7.13
CA ARG A 36 -8.96 -3.97 6.24
C ARG A 36 -7.67 -3.35 5.74
N LEU A 37 -6.62 -3.36 6.57
CA LEU A 37 -5.27 -2.93 6.17
C LEU A 37 -4.66 -3.88 5.13
N ILE A 38 -4.76 -5.20 5.35
CA ILE A 38 -4.27 -6.20 4.41
C ILE A 38 -5.04 -6.12 3.09
N ASP A 39 -6.38 -6.08 3.14
CA ASP A 39 -7.22 -5.95 1.95
C ASP A 39 -6.81 -4.73 1.13
N ALA A 40 -6.69 -3.55 1.76
CA ALA A 40 -6.28 -2.33 1.05
C ALA A 40 -4.85 -2.42 0.47
N ALA A 41 -3.94 -3.12 1.13
CA ALA A 41 -2.58 -3.33 0.63
C ALA A 41 -2.53 -4.29 -0.57
N LEU A 42 -3.35 -5.34 -0.56
CA LEU A 42 -3.48 -6.28 -1.67
C LEU A 42 -4.21 -5.64 -2.86
N ASP A 43 -5.31 -4.92 -2.61
CA ASP A 43 -6.03 -4.16 -3.63
C ASP A 43 -5.12 -3.12 -4.32
N PHE A 44 -4.22 -2.50 -3.55
CA PHE A 44 -3.19 -1.62 -4.10
C PHE A 44 -2.27 -2.37 -5.09
N GLN A 45 -1.75 -3.54 -4.70
CA GLN A 45 -0.89 -4.36 -5.57
C GLN A 45 -1.62 -4.80 -6.84
N GLU A 46 -2.86 -5.25 -6.73
CA GLU A 46 -3.69 -5.65 -7.86
C GLU A 46 -3.94 -4.48 -8.82
N ALA A 47 -4.24 -3.29 -8.28
CA ALA A 47 -4.40 -2.08 -9.09
C ALA A 47 -3.11 -1.68 -9.83
N ILE A 48 -1.93 -1.87 -9.24
CA ILE A 48 -0.65 -1.66 -9.94
C ILE A 48 -0.46 -2.66 -11.08
N PHE A 49 -0.76 -3.95 -10.87
CA PHE A 49 -0.69 -4.95 -11.94
C PHE A 49 -1.64 -4.62 -13.10
N LEU A 50 -2.87 -4.22 -12.80
CA LEU A 50 -3.83 -3.81 -13.81
C LEU A 50 -3.34 -2.55 -14.56
N ALA A 51 -2.80 -1.56 -13.85
CA ALA A 51 -2.23 -0.38 -14.49
C ALA A 51 -1.07 -0.73 -15.45
N GLN A 52 -0.26 -1.73 -15.12
CA GLN A 52 0.81 -2.21 -16.00
C GLN A 52 0.24 -2.90 -17.25
N ALA A 53 -0.80 -3.72 -17.10
CA ALA A 53 -1.40 -4.49 -18.18
C ALA A 53 -2.17 -3.65 -19.21
N PHE A 54 -2.66 -2.48 -18.81
CA PHE A 54 -3.42 -1.57 -19.68
C PHE A 54 -2.63 -0.31 -20.06
N GLU A 55 -3.17 0.45 -21.00
CA GLU A 55 -2.60 1.72 -21.49
C GLU A 55 -3.63 2.86 -21.44
N GLY A 56 -3.16 4.09 -21.68
CA GLY A 56 -3.99 5.29 -21.78
C GLY A 56 -4.93 5.51 -20.59
N GLN A 57 -6.19 5.81 -20.89
CA GLN A 57 -7.20 6.13 -19.87
C GLN A 57 -7.50 4.97 -18.91
N ILE A 58 -7.40 3.72 -19.37
CA ILE A 58 -7.64 2.55 -18.53
C ILE A 58 -6.51 2.40 -17.51
N ARG A 59 -5.25 2.56 -17.95
CA ARG A 59 -4.09 2.64 -17.03
C ARG A 59 -4.29 3.73 -15.99
N LEU A 60 -4.64 4.95 -16.41
CA LEU A 60 -4.83 6.08 -15.50
C LEU A 60 -5.92 5.80 -14.45
N ARG A 61 -7.01 5.13 -14.84
CA ARG A 61 -8.08 4.71 -13.90
C ARG A 61 -7.52 3.78 -12.81
N HIS A 62 -6.76 2.76 -13.20
CA HIS A 62 -6.16 1.83 -12.23
C HIS A 62 -5.13 2.51 -11.33
N LEU A 63 -4.34 3.46 -11.84
CA LEU A 63 -3.41 4.23 -11.02
C LEU A 63 -4.11 5.11 -9.99
N ARG A 64 -5.24 5.72 -10.35
CA ARG A 64 -6.06 6.47 -9.38
C ARG A 64 -6.70 5.55 -8.33
N GLN A 65 -7.11 4.35 -8.74
CA GLN A 65 -7.60 3.33 -7.81
C GLN A 65 -6.48 2.91 -6.83
N ALA A 66 -5.27 2.66 -7.33
CA ALA A 66 -4.10 2.38 -6.50
C ALA A 66 -3.84 3.51 -5.48
N ASP A 67 -3.95 4.78 -5.89
CA ASP A 67 -3.76 5.91 -4.98
C ASP A 67 -4.81 5.93 -3.86
N ALA A 68 -6.07 5.63 -4.19
CA ALA A 68 -7.14 5.51 -3.21
C ALA A 68 -6.86 4.38 -2.20
N HIS A 69 -6.43 3.20 -2.65
CA HIS A 69 -6.06 2.10 -1.76
C HIS A 69 -4.86 2.45 -0.88
N LEU A 70 -3.85 3.13 -1.41
CA LEU A 70 -2.70 3.58 -0.65
C LEU A 70 -3.06 4.63 0.42
N ASN A 71 -4.08 5.47 0.15
CA ASN A 71 -4.66 6.36 1.16
C ASN A 71 -5.36 5.60 2.29
N MET A 72 -6.08 4.51 1.96
CA MET A 72 -6.67 3.63 2.98
C MET A 72 -5.59 2.94 3.83
N VAL A 73 -4.51 2.46 3.21
CA VAL A 73 -3.35 1.89 3.92
C VAL A 73 -2.78 2.91 4.93
N ARG A 74 -2.56 4.16 4.51
CA ARG A 74 -2.10 5.25 5.40
C ARG A 74 -3.03 5.47 6.59
N LEU A 75 -4.34 5.46 6.36
CA LEU A 75 -5.34 5.60 7.43
C LEU A 75 -5.23 4.46 8.44
N TYR A 76 -5.24 3.21 7.98
CA TYR A 76 -5.22 2.06 8.90
C TYR A 76 -3.89 1.96 9.66
N LEU A 77 -2.75 2.26 9.03
CA LEU A 77 -1.46 2.33 9.73
C LEU A 77 -1.45 3.42 10.82
N ARG A 78 -2.09 4.56 10.59
CA ARG A 78 -2.21 5.59 11.63
C ARG A 78 -3.08 5.12 12.79
N LEU A 79 -4.14 4.34 12.52
CA LEU A 79 -4.94 3.73 13.57
C LEU A 79 -4.14 2.73 14.39
N THR A 80 -3.27 1.92 13.79
CA THR A 80 -2.47 0.94 14.53
C THR A 80 -1.46 1.58 15.47
N LEU A 81 -0.93 2.78 15.13
CA LEU A 81 -0.14 3.58 16.06
C LEU A 81 -0.98 4.08 17.25
N ASN A 82 -2.15 4.67 16.98
CA ASN A 82 -3.04 5.20 18.03
C ASN A 82 -3.52 4.11 19.00
N LEU A 83 -3.81 2.92 18.46
CA LEU A 83 -4.19 1.74 19.24
C LEU A 83 -3.00 1.04 19.91
N ARG A 84 -1.77 1.55 19.75
CA ARG A 84 -0.53 0.97 20.27
C ARG A 84 -0.30 -0.48 19.83
N VAL A 85 -0.81 -0.84 18.65
CA VAL A 85 -0.59 -2.15 18.01
C VAL A 85 0.79 -2.22 17.39
N LEU A 86 1.22 -1.14 16.72
CA LEU A 86 2.58 -0.98 16.25
C LEU A 86 3.33 -0.02 17.19
N SER A 87 4.60 -0.32 17.45
CA SER A 87 5.49 0.64 18.11
C SER A 87 5.77 1.85 17.20
N SER A 88 6.19 2.97 17.78
CA SER A 88 6.57 4.16 17.00
C SER A 88 7.64 3.86 15.95
N GLY A 89 8.60 2.99 16.27
CA GLY A 89 9.65 2.57 15.32
C GLY A 89 9.10 1.72 14.17
N GLN A 90 8.20 0.77 14.46
CA GLN A 90 7.53 -0.02 13.41
C GLN A 90 6.66 0.87 12.52
N TYR A 91 5.92 1.80 13.11
CA TYR A 91 5.10 2.77 12.38
C TYR A 91 5.94 3.68 11.49
N GLN A 92 7.07 4.19 11.99
CA GLN A 92 7.98 5.03 11.21
C GLN A 92 8.54 4.25 10.01
N HIS A 93 8.97 3.01 10.22
CA HIS A 93 9.50 2.15 9.16
C HIS A 93 8.46 1.93 8.04
N VAL A 94 7.27 1.45 8.38
CA VAL A 94 6.24 1.15 7.38
C VAL A 94 5.68 2.41 6.71
N SER A 95 5.58 3.52 7.44
CA SER A 95 5.20 4.80 6.85
C SER A 95 6.23 5.29 5.83
N GLY A 96 7.52 5.01 6.05
CA GLY A 96 8.58 5.26 5.08
C GLY A 96 8.40 4.47 3.79
N MET A 97 8.09 3.17 3.90
CA MET A 97 7.80 2.31 2.73
C MET A 97 6.59 2.84 1.95
N VAL A 98 5.49 3.16 2.65
CA VAL A 98 4.27 3.69 2.02
C VAL A 98 4.51 5.06 1.36
N ALA A 99 5.34 5.91 1.95
CA ALA A 99 5.73 7.18 1.35
C ALA A 99 6.55 6.98 0.07
N GLU A 100 7.43 5.98 0.01
CA GLU A 100 8.14 5.61 -1.22
C GLU A 100 7.18 5.13 -2.31
N LEU A 101 6.25 4.23 -1.97
CA LEU A 101 5.21 3.76 -2.90
C LEU A 101 4.40 4.94 -3.45
N GLY A 102 4.01 5.90 -2.61
CA GLY A 102 3.28 7.09 -3.03
C GLY A 102 4.07 7.98 -3.98
N ARG A 103 5.39 8.13 -3.79
CA ARG A 103 6.24 8.89 -4.73
C ARG A 103 6.35 8.19 -6.08
N LEU A 104 6.56 6.87 -6.09
CA LEU A 104 6.62 6.07 -7.31
C LEU A 104 5.30 6.14 -8.07
N LEU A 105 4.18 5.93 -7.39
CA LEU A 105 2.84 6.02 -7.97
C LEU A 105 2.54 7.42 -8.52
N GLY A 106 2.93 8.48 -7.81
CA GLY A 106 2.75 9.85 -8.28
C GLY A 106 3.51 10.13 -9.57
N GLY A 107 4.70 9.54 -9.76
CA GLY A 107 5.44 9.61 -11.01
C GLY A 107 4.69 8.96 -12.17
N TRP A 108 4.05 7.82 -11.91
CA TRP A 108 3.26 7.09 -12.90
C TRP A 108 2.00 7.82 -13.33
N ILE A 109 1.27 8.36 -12.37
CA ILE A 109 0.05 9.12 -12.64
C ILE A 109 0.39 10.30 -13.55
N LYS A 110 1.47 11.02 -13.26
CA LYS A 110 1.92 12.15 -14.09
C LYS A 110 2.33 11.74 -15.50
N GLN A 111 2.90 10.55 -15.66
CA GLN A 111 3.29 10.02 -16.98
C GLN A 111 2.08 9.54 -17.80
N ALA A 112 1.02 9.07 -17.13
CA ALA A 112 -0.20 8.56 -17.75
C ALA A 112 -1.29 9.63 -17.94
N GLN A 113 -1.06 10.86 -17.48
CA GLN A 113 -1.89 12.04 -17.72
C GLN A 113 -1.53 12.71 -19.04
#